data_AF-A0A3B8HGH9-F1
#
_entry.id   AF-A0A3B8HGH9-F1
#
_cell.length_a   1.000
_cell.length_b   1.000
_cell.length_c   1.000
_cell.angle_alpha   90.00
_cell.angle_beta   90.00
_cell.angle_gamma   90.00
#
_symmetry.space_group_name_H-M   'P 1'
#
loop_
_entity.id
_entity.type
_entity.pdbx_description
1 polymer ?
#
loop_
_entity_poly.entity_id
_entity_poly.type
_entity_poly.pdbx_seq_one_letter_code
_entity_poly.pdbx_strand_id
1 'polypeptide(L)' 'MASAEQQTTSHARIGVYVCHCGHNIAKTVDCSQVAGGAAGLEDVVVARDV' A
#
# COMPACT_ATOMS: atom_id res chain seq x y z
N MET A 1 19.26 10.45 -33.64
CA MET A 1 17.81 10.13 -33.70
C MET A 1 17.60 8.98 -32.75
N ALA A 2 17.36 9.30 -31.48
CA ALA A 2 17.27 8.32 -30.39
C ALA A 2 15.94 7.54 -30.53
N SER A 3 16.07 6.23 -30.73
CA SER A 3 14.96 5.30 -30.83
C SER A 3 14.30 5.13 -29.47
N ALA A 4 12.97 5.14 -29.49
CA ALA A 4 12.08 5.20 -28.34
C ALA A 4 12.29 4.10 -27.29
N GLU A 5 12.39 4.49 -26.02
CA GLU A 5 12.20 3.60 -24.87
C GLU A 5 10.72 3.21 -24.77
N GLN A 6 10.44 1.93 -24.98
CA GLN A 6 9.14 1.33 -24.67
C GLN A 6 9.05 1.15 -23.15
N GLN A 7 8.58 2.18 -22.44
CA GLN A 7 8.26 2.07 -21.03
C GLN A 7 7.00 1.20 -20.89
N THR A 8 7.14 -0.03 -20.43
CA THR A 8 6.02 -0.90 -20.07
C THR A 8 5.22 -0.22 -18.96
N THR A 9 4.13 0.47 -19.33
CA THR A 9 3.16 1.10 -18.41
C THR A 9 2.27 0.05 -17.74
N SER A 10 2.87 -1.00 -17.19
CA SER A 10 2.17 -1.86 -16.24
C SER A 10 2.17 -1.14 -14.89
N HIS A 11 1.15 -0.32 -14.68
CA HIS A 11 0.84 0.34 -13.40
C HIS A 11 0.91 -0.69 -12.26
N ALA A 12 1.56 -0.35 -11.15
CA ALA A 12 1.73 -1.32 -10.08
C ALA A 12 0.35 -1.65 -9.49
N ARG A 13 0.25 -2.86 -8.93
CA ARG A 13 -0.94 -3.32 -8.21
C ARG A 13 -0.51 -3.69 -6.82
N ILE A 14 -0.62 -2.73 -5.92
CA ILE A 14 -0.02 -2.77 -4.58
C ILE A 14 -1.05 -3.29 -3.58
N GLY A 15 -0.63 -4.25 -2.76
CA GLY A 15 -1.40 -4.72 -1.60
C GLY A 15 -0.72 -4.33 -0.31
N VAL A 16 -1.45 -3.63 0.56
CA VAL A 16 -0.96 -3.18 1.87
C VAL A 16 -1.63 -3.99 2.97
N TYR A 17 -0.82 -4.58 3.85
CA TYR A 17 -1.29 -5.33 5.01
C TYR A 17 -0.65 -4.77 6.27
N VAL A 18 -1.47 -4.23 7.16
CA VAL A 18 -1.05 -3.55 8.37
C VAL A 18 -1.21 -4.52 9.54
N CYS A 19 -0.11 -5.03 10.07
CA CYS A 19 -0.15 -5.98 11.19
C CYS A 19 -0.42 -5.26 12.52
N HIS A 20 -1.31 -5.81 13.34
CA HIS A 20 -1.53 -5.33 14.71
C HIS A 20 -0.43 -5.75 15.69
N CYS A 21 0.25 -6.87 15.42
CA CYS A 21 1.25 -7.51 16.28
C CYS A 21 0.83 -7.53 17.76
N GLY A 22 -0.44 -7.89 18.01
CA GLY A 22 -1.05 -7.79 19.32
C GLY A 22 -1.00 -6.37 19.87
N HIS A 23 -0.19 -6.13 20.90
CA HIS A 23 -0.05 -4.84 21.56
C HIS A 23 1.29 -4.14 21.26
N ASN A 24 2.14 -4.73 20.43
CA ASN A 24 3.41 -4.10 20.08
C ASN A 24 3.19 -2.89 19.17
N ILE A 25 2.24 -2.98 18.23
CA ILE A 25 1.91 -1.92 17.28
C ILE A 25 0.57 -1.29 17.64
N ALA A 26 -0.50 -2.10 17.77
CA ALA A 26 -1.86 -1.59 17.97
C ALA A 26 -2.09 -0.84 19.30
N LYS A 27 -1.16 -0.94 20.26
CA LYS A 27 -1.22 -0.14 21.50
C LYS A 27 -0.91 1.34 21.25
N THR A 28 -0.13 1.64 20.21
CA THR A 28 0.40 2.99 19.95
C THR A 28 -0.12 3.55 18.63
N VAL A 29 -0.32 2.69 17.63
CA VAL A 29 -0.71 3.08 16.28
C VAL A 29 -2.12 2.59 16.00
N ASP A 30 -2.96 3.46 15.44
CA ASP A 30 -4.26 3.06 14.89
C ASP A 30 -4.04 2.37 13.53
N CYS A 31 -3.89 1.05 13.56
CA CYS A 31 -3.63 0.23 12.38
C CYS A 31 -4.75 0.35 11.34
N SER A 32 -6.01 0.51 11.78
CA SER A 32 -7.16 0.64 10.90
C SER A 32 -7.14 2.00 10.18
N GLN A 33 -6.77 3.08 10.88
CA GLN A 33 -6.53 4.38 10.25
C GLN A 33 -5.37 4.30 9.23
N VAL A 34 -4.27 3.61 9.54
CA VAL A 34 -3.15 3.44 8.61
C VAL A 34 -3.58 2.68 7.35
N ALA A 35 -4.30 1.57 7.51
CA ALA A 35 -4.84 0.81 6.37
C ALA A 35 -5.81 1.65 5.53
N GLY A 36 -6.68 2.44 6.16
CA GLY A 36 -7.58 3.37 5.49
C GLY A 36 -6.86 4.47 4.72
N GLY A 37 -5.79 5.04 5.29
CA GLY A 37 -4.95 6.01 4.61
C GLY A 37 -4.22 5.42 3.39
N ALA A 38 -3.71 4.19 3.53
CA ALA A 38 -3.05 3.49 2.44
C ALA A 38 -3.99 3.16 1.27
N ALA A 39 -5.28 2.89 1.55
CA ALA A 39 -6.27 2.60 0.51
C ALA A 39 -6.50 3.77 -0.47
N GLY A 40 -6.14 5.00 -0.10
CA GLY A 40 -6.27 6.19 -0.94
C GLY A 40 -5.05 6.51 -1.81
N LEU A 41 -3.97 5.72 -1.72
CA LEU A 41 -2.74 5.94 -2.47
C LEU A 41 -2.85 5.38 -3.90
N GLU A 42 -2.10 6.00 -4.83
CA GLU A 42 -1.97 5.51 -6.19
C GLU A 42 -1.50 4.04 -6.20
N ASP A 43 -1.96 3.26 -7.18
CA ASP A 43 -1.60 1.86 -7.37
C ASP A 43 -2.07 0.87 -6.28
N VAL A 44 -2.60 1.33 -5.13
CA VAL A 44 -3.08 0.45 -4.05
C VAL A 44 -4.44 -0.13 -4.39
N VAL A 45 -4.47 -1.45 -4.63
CA VAL A 45 -5.69 -2.19 -4.99
C VAL A 45 -6.33 -2.91 -3.80
N VAL A 46 -5.58 -3.11 -2.72
CA VAL A 46 -6.08 -3.69 -1.48
C VAL A 46 -5.31 -3.11 -0.30
N ALA A 47 -6.03 -2.72 0.75
CA ALA A 47 -5.46 -2.38 2.03
C ALA A 47 -6.28 -3.06 3.13
N ARG A 48 -5.61 -3.75 4.05
CA ARG A 48 -6.24 -4.46 5.18
C ARG A 48 -5.37 -4.32 6.41
N ASP A 49 -5.99 -4.26 7.57
CA ASP A 49 -5.33 -4.51 8.84
C ASP A 49 -5.57 -5.97 9.28
N VAL A 50 -4.53 -6.62 9.81
CA VAL A 50 -4.49 -8.08 10.10
C VAL A 50 -3.83 -8.43 11.43
#